data_AF-A0A317KQA0-F1
#
_entry.id   AF-A0A317KQA0-F1
#
_cell.length_a   1.000
_cell.length_b   1.000
_cell.length_c   1.000
_cell.angle_alpha   90.00
_cell.angle_beta   90.00
_cell.angle_gamma   90.00
#
_symmetry.space_group_name_H-M   'P 1'
#
loop_
_entity.id
_entity.type
_entity.pdbx_description
1 polymer ?
#
loop_
_entity_poly.entity_id
_entity_poly.type
_entity_poly.pdbx_seq_one_letter_code
_entity_poly.pdbx_strand_id
1 'polypeptide(L)'
;MPRWLRDNALSVSMFGAFLVFLVLQSVFGWQTHNQELAEYGAPQVSWLAYLSSGHFLEAVFENWESEFLQMGGYVLLTAYLVQRGSAESKPLEQTDRPEDDERRAKPESPWPVRAGGLPLVVYRNSLSIALLLIFAGSFLGHLFAGTAEYNQQQALQSGAPPIGVWEFLGTSDFWFQSMQNWQSEFLAVGTLIVLSIVLRQHASPESKPVTVEHAHTGD
;
A
#
# COMPACT_ATOMS: atom_id res chain seq x y z
N MET A 1 9.22 -8.74 29.20
CA MET A 1 9.11 -8.76 27.73
C MET A 1 10.48 -9.05 27.15
N PRO A 2 10.64 -10.04 26.24
CA PRO A 2 11.91 -10.31 25.58
C PRO A 2 12.44 -9.05 24.87
N ARG A 3 13.76 -8.80 24.90
CA ARG A 3 14.38 -7.61 24.29
C ARG A 3 14.00 -7.45 22.82
N TRP A 4 14.02 -8.54 22.05
CA TRP A 4 13.61 -8.53 20.64
C TRP A 4 12.18 -8.00 20.44
N LEU A 5 11.23 -8.40 21.29
CA LEU A 5 9.85 -7.95 21.18
C LEU A 5 9.71 -6.46 21.52
N ARG A 6 10.53 -5.94 22.44
CA ARG A 6 10.58 -4.49 22.72
C ARG A 6 11.13 -3.71 21.53
N ASP A 7 12.22 -4.21 20.95
CA ASP A 7 12.91 -3.55 19.84
C ASP A 7 12.10 -3.61 18.53
N ASN A 8 11.12 -4.51 18.42
CA ASN A 8 10.29 -4.71 17.21
C ASN A 8 8.78 -4.55 17.48
N ALA A 9 8.39 -3.94 18.59
CA ALA A 9 7.00 -3.91 19.05
C ALA A 9 6.04 -3.29 18.02
N LEU A 10 6.47 -2.22 17.33
CA LEU A 10 5.66 -1.54 16.31
C LEU A 10 5.36 -2.49 15.14
N SER A 11 6.39 -3.08 14.52
CA SER A 11 6.22 -4.01 13.41
C SER A 11 5.42 -5.25 13.81
N VAL A 12 5.69 -5.84 14.98
CA VAL A 12 4.93 -6.99 15.48
C VAL A 12 3.46 -6.64 15.70
N SER A 13 3.17 -5.45 16.22
CA SER A 13 1.79 -5.00 16.43
C SER A 13 1.06 -4.77 15.11
N MET A 14 1.71 -4.10 14.14
CA MET A 14 1.12 -3.82 12.83
C MET A 14 0.87 -5.11 12.04
N PHE A 15 1.86 -5.99 11.91
CA PHE A 15 1.69 -7.27 11.21
C PHE A 15 0.77 -8.24 11.96
N GLY A 16 0.75 -8.18 13.30
CA GLY A 16 -0.20 -8.95 14.11
C GLY A 16 -1.64 -8.52 13.85
N ALA A 17 -1.91 -7.20 13.86
CA ALA A 17 -3.22 -6.66 13.53
C ALA A 17 -3.63 -7.01 12.09
N PHE A 18 -2.72 -6.85 11.13
CA PHE A 18 -2.93 -7.27 9.74
C PHE A 18 -3.34 -8.75 9.63
N LEU A 19 -2.64 -9.67 10.28
CA LEU A 19 -2.97 -11.10 10.23
C LEU A 19 -4.35 -11.39 10.86
N VAL A 20 -4.68 -10.71 11.96
CA VAL A 20 -6.02 -10.82 12.58
C VAL A 20 -7.08 -10.35 11.59
N PHE A 21 -6.91 -9.17 10.98
CA PHE A 21 -7.90 -8.64 10.06
C PHE A 21 -7.99 -9.41 8.74
N LEU A 22 -6.88 -9.97 8.23
CA LEU A 22 -6.90 -10.84 7.05
C LEU A 22 -7.69 -12.14 7.32
N VAL A 23 -7.52 -12.73 8.50
CA VAL A 23 -8.31 -13.90 8.91
C VAL A 23 -9.79 -13.53 9.04
N LEU A 24 -10.11 -12.40 9.69
CA LEU A 24 -11.49 -11.94 9.81
C LEU A 24 -12.12 -11.64 8.45
N GLN A 25 -11.41 -10.94 7.56
CA GLN A 25 -11.83 -10.69 6.17
C GLN A 25 -12.12 -12.01 5.45
N SER A 26 -11.25 -13.03 5.61
CA SER A 26 -11.49 -14.34 4.98
C SER A 26 -12.74 -15.05 5.50
N VAL A 27 -13.06 -14.91 6.79
CA VAL A 27 -14.22 -15.56 7.40
C VAL A 27 -15.52 -14.84 7.02
N PHE A 28 -15.54 -13.51 7.12
CA PHE A 28 -16.73 -12.74 6.78
C PHE A 28 -16.97 -12.71 5.27
N GLY A 29 -15.91 -12.57 4.47
CA GLY A 29 -16.00 -12.67 3.02
C GLY A 29 -16.51 -14.04 2.56
N TRP A 30 -16.08 -15.14 3.21
CA TRP A 30 -16.61 -16.48 2.93
C TRP A 30 -18.12 -16.58 3.19
N GLN A 31 -18.60 -15.98 4.28
CA GLN A 31 -20.02 -15.95 4.62
C GLN A 31 -20.81 -15.13 3.60
N THR A 32 -20.35 -13.94 3.24
CA THR A 32 -20.96 -13.08 2.22
C THR A 32 -21.03 -13.79 0.87
N HIS A 33 -19.94 -14.40 0.43
CA HIS A 33 -19.90 -15.12 -0.84
C HIS A 33 -20.86 -16.32 -0.86
N ASN A 34 -20.94 -17.09 0.23
CA ASN A 34 -21.90 -18.21 0.31
C ASN A 34 -23.36 -17.76 0.38
N GLN A 35 -23.64 -16.59 0.93
CA GLN A 35 -24.99 -16.00 0.91
C GLN A 35 -25.38 -15.64 -0.52
N GLU A 36 -24.49 -14.96 -1.25
CA GLU A 36 -24.69 -14.62 -2.66
C GLU A 36 -24.87 -15.89 -3.53
N LEU A 37 -24.01 -16.89 -3.37
CA LEU A 37 -24.17 -18.17 -4.07
C LEU A 37 -25.54 -18.79 -3.79
N ALA A 38 -26.02 -18.74 -2.54
CA ALA A 38 -27.34 -19.25 -2.19
C ALA A 38 -28.49 -18.45 -2.84
N GLU A 39 -28.35 -17.13 -3.00
CA GLU A 39 -29.33 -16.28 -3.70
C GLU A 39 -29.48 -16.68 -5.17
N TYR A 40 -28.38 -17.06 -5.83
CA TYR A 40 -28.39 -17.57 -7.20
C TYR A 40 -28.64 -19.10 -7.29
N GLY A 41 -28.91 -19.78 -6.18
CA GLY A 41 -29.12 -21.23 -6.14
C GLY A 41 -27.87 -22.06 -6.47
N ALA A 42 -26.69 -21.45 -6.38
CA ALA A 42 -25.39 -22.08 -6.61
C ALA A 42 -24.90 -22.83 -5.35
N PRO A 43 -24.08 -23.88 -5.52
CA PRO A 43 -23.54 -24.63 -4.39
C PRO A 43 -22.56 -23.78 -3.58
N GLN A 44 -22.76 -23.77 -2.26
CA GLN A 44 -21.84 -23.12 -1.32
C GLN A 44 -20.46 -23.79 -1.31
N VAL A 45 -19.44 -22.99 -1.04
CA VAL A 45 -18.05 -23.45 -0.95
C VAL A 45 -17.59 -23.57 0.51
N SER A 46 -16.62 -24.44 0.76
CA SER A 46 -15.92 -24.50 2.05
C SER A 46 -14.99 -23.30 2.23
N TRP A 47 -14.67 -22.94 3.47
CA TRP A 47 -13.76 -21.83 3.76
C TRP A 47 -12.38 -22.01 3.11
N LEU A 48 -11.83 -23.23 3.10
CA LEU A 48 -10.53 -23.51 2.45
C LEU A 48 -10.58 -23.31 0.92
N ALA A 49 -11.69 -23.67 0.29
CA ALA A 49 -11.87 -23.44 -1.15
C ALA A 49 -12.04 -21.94 -1.46
N TYR A 50 -12.71 -21.20 -0.56
CA TYR A 50 -12.89 -19.76 -0.67
C TYR A 50 -11.57 -18.98 -0.65
N LEU A 51 -10.55 -19.41 0.09
CA LEU A 51 -9.25 -18.73 0.12
C LEU A 51 -8.53 -18.69 -1.25
N SER A 52 -8.98 -19.48 -2.22
CA SER A 52 -8.49 -19.48 -3.60
C SER A 52 -9.50 -18.94 -4.62
N SER A 53 -10.63 -18.37 -4.18
CA SER A 53 -11.64 -17.82 -5.08
C SER A 53 -11.23 -16.44 -5.63
N GLY A 54 -11.87 -16.04 -6.73
CA GLY A 54 -11.79 -14.69 -7.27
C GLY A 54 -12.19 -13.67 -6.19
N HIS A 55 -13.38 -13.83 -5.62
CA HIS A 55 -13.92 -12.97 -4.56
C HIS A 55 -12.95 -12.69 -3.41
N PHE A 56 -12.21 -13.68 -2.91
CA PHE A 56 -11.28 -13.44 -1.82
C PHE A 56 -10.02 -12.72 -2.29
N LEU A 57 -9.39 -13.25 -3.35
CA LEU A 57 -8.10 -12.77 -3.83
C LEU A 57 -8.22 -11.37 -4.46
N GLU A 58 -9.30 -11.09 -5.16
CA GLU A 58 -9.60 -9.77 -5.71
C GLU A 58 -9.67 -8.76 -4.58
N ALA A 59 -10.51 -8.99 -3.57
CA ALA A 59 -10.64 -8.08 -2.43
C ALA A 59 -9.32 -7.88 -1.67
N VAL A 60 -8.46 -8.88 -1.55
CA VAL A 60 -7.14 -8.73 -0.91
C VAL A 60 -6.21 -7.88 -1.76
N PHE A 61 -6.06 -8.21 -3.05
CA PHE A 61 -5.11 -7.55 -3.92
C PHE A 61 -5.55 -6.16 -4.36
N GLU A 62 -6.84 -5.91 -4.52
CA GLU A 62 -7.44 -4.58 -4.79
C GLU A 62 -7.06 -3.59 -3.67
N ASN A 63 -7.15 -4.03 -2.40
CA ASN A 63 -6.73 -3.22 -1.24
C ASN A 63 -5.21 -3.03 -1.18
N TRP A 64 -4.43 -4.10 -1.39
CA TRP A 64 -2.97 -3.98 -1.34
C TRP A 64 -2.43 -3.09 -2.46
N GLU A 65 -3.03 -3.17 -3.64
CA GLU A 65 -2.70 -2.32 -4.77
C GLU A 65 -2.78 -0.83 -4.41
N SER A 66 -3.90 -0.37 -3.84
CA SER A 66 -4.08 1.04 -3.48
C SER A 66 -3.10 1.48 -2.39
N GLU A 67 -2.91 0.66 -1.36
CA GLU A 67 -2.01 0.94 -0.23
C GLU A 67 -0.55 1.10 -0.69
N PHE A 68 -0.06 0.18 -1.53
CA PHE A 68 1.33 0.26 -2.01
C PHE A 68 1.52 1.33 -3.09
N LEU A 69 0.50 1.61 -3.90
CA LEU A 69 0.52 2.76 -4.80
C LEU A 69 0.64 4.07 -4.01
N GLN A 70 -0.19 4.23 -2.98
CA GLN A 70 -0.17 5.40 -2.11
C GLN A 70 1.19 5.52 -1.42
N MET A 71 1.69 4.45 -0.78
CA MET A 71 2.94 4.50 -0.03
C MET A 71 4.12 4.79 -0.94
N GLY A 72 4.20 4.12 -2.10
CA GLY A 72 5.22 4.39 -3.11
C GLY A 72 5.14 5.80 -3.68
N GLY A 73 3.91 6.26 -3.98
CA GLY A 73 3.62 7.62 -4.42
C GLY A 73 4.05 8.65 -3.38
N TYR A 74 3.73 8.44 -2.10
CA TYR A 74 4.11 9.31 -1.01
C TYR A 74 5.63 9.43 -0.86
N VAL A 75 6.36 8.29 -0.86
CA VAL A 75 7.83 8.28 -0.80
C VAL A 75 8.46 9.05 -1.97
N LEU A 76 7.95 8.86 -3.20
CA LEU A 76 8.50 9.56 -4.36
C LEU A 76 8.11 11.04 -4.38
N LEU A 77 6.84 11.37 -4.13
CA LEU A 77 6.35 12.74 -4.17
C LEU A 77 7.01 13.60 -3.08
N THR A 78 7.18 13.09 -1.86
CA THR A 78 7.90 13.81 -0.78
C THR A 78 9.38 14.00 -1.10
N ALA A 79 9.98 13.11 -1.90
CA ALA A 79 11.34 13.27 -2.41
C ALA A 79 11.47 14.29 -3.56
N TYR A 80 10.40 14.81 -4.16
CA TYR A 80 10.49 15.76 -5.28
C TYR A 80 9.69 17.04 -5.10
N LEU A 81 8.63 17.02 -4.29
CA LEU A 81 7.74 18.14 -4.05
C LEU A 81 8.01 18.76 -2.69
N VAL A 82 7.81 20.08 -2.61
CA VAL A 82 7.94 20.85 -1.38
C VAL A 82 6.57 21.36 -0.96
N GLN A 83 6.18 21.10 0.29
CA GLN A 83 4.97 21.61 0.90
C GLN A 83 5.35 22.45 2.12
N ARG A 84 5.23 23.77 2.01
CA ARG A 84 5.56 24.69 3.12
C ARG A 84 4.75 24.32 4.37
N GLY A 85 5.44 24.16 5.49
CA GLY A 85 4.89 23.81 6.79
C GLY A 85 4.85 22.31 7.09
N SER A 86 5.06 21.45 6.10
CA SER A 86 5.07 19.99 6.27
C SER A 86 6.43 19.51 6.78
N ALA A 87 6.44 18.61 7.77
CA ALA A 87 7.66 17.93 8.22
C ALA A 87 8.15 16.90 7.18
N GLU A 88 7.23 16.40 6.36
CA GLU A 88 7.41 15.22 5.52
C GLU A 88 7.99 15.55 4.13
N SER A 89 7.97 16.82 3.72
CA SER A 89 8.48 17.25 2.42
C SER A 89 9.89 17.81 2.53
N LYS A 90 10.63 17.82 1.42
CA LYS A 90 11.96 18.44 1.34
C LYS A 90 11.96 19.91 1.84
N PRO A 91 13.03 20.36 2.53
CA PRO A 91 13.17 21.75 2.93
C PRO A 91 13.13 22.71 1.72
N LEU A 92 12.73 23.95 1.98
CA LEU A 92 12.77 25.01 0.98
C LEU A 92 14.22 25.20 0.50
N GLU A 93 14.40 25.30 -0.82
CA GLU A 93 15.69 25.58 -1.48
C GLU A 93 16.75 24.46 -1.38
N GLN A 94 16.37 23.25 -0.97
CA GLN A 94 17.27 22.10 -0.93
C GLN A 94 16.87 21.04 -1.98
N THR A 95 17.81 20.71 -2.88
CA THR A 95 17.61 19.65 -3.89
C THR A 95 17.81 18.26 -3.31
N ASP A 96 18.92 18.03 -2.59
CA ASP A 96 19.24 16.79 -1.90
C ASP A 96 19.68 17.06 -0.46
N ARG A 97 19.42 16.11 0.44
CA ARG A 97 19.89 16.20 1.82
C ARG A 97 21.41 15.99 1.86
N PRO A 98 22.18 16.80 2.60
CA PRO A 98 23.64 16.65 2.70
C PRO A 98 24.09 15.27 3.20
N GLU A 99 23.23 14.56 3.93
CA GLU A 99 23.44 13.21 4.45
C GLU A 99 23.38 12.14 3.35
N ASP A 100 22.70 12.42 2.24
CA ASP A 100 22.55 11.48 1.11
C ASP A 100 23.79 11.46 0.19
N ASP A 101 24.81 12.30 0.45
CA ASP A 101 26.06 12.33 -0.33
C ASP A 101 26.90 11.07 -0.10
N GLU A 102 26.86 10.16 -1.06
CA GLU A 102 27.61 8.89 -1.09
C GLU A 102 29.13 9.05 -0.90
N ARG A 103 29.72 10.22 -1.18
CA ARG A 103 31.14 10.50 -0.94
C ARG A 103 31.48 10.62 0.55
N ARG A 104 30.47 10.76 1.41
CA ARG A 104 30.59 10.80 2.87
C ARG A 104 30.47 9.42 3.52
N ALA A 105 30.48 8.35 2.72
CA ALA A 105 30.42 6.97 3.21
C ALA A 105 31.52 6.67 4.24
N LYS A 106 31.12 5.99 5.32
CA LYS A 106 31.99 5.56 6.41
C LYS A 106 32.22 4.05 6.35
N PRO A 107 33.20 3.48 7.09
CA PRO A 107 33.42 2.03 7.12
C PRO A 107 32.17 1.21 7.51
N GLU A 108 31.33 1.75 8.38
CA GLU A 108 30.06 1.18 8.81
C GLU A 108 28.91 1.36 7.82
N SER A 109 29.06 2.25 6.82
CA SER A 109 28.03 2.45 5.80
C SER A 109 27.77 1.15 5.02
N PRO A 110 26.55 0.89 4.55
CA PRO A 110 26.21 -0.31 3.79
C PRO A 110 27.15 -0.57 2.61
N TRP A 111 27.42 -1.85 2.34
CA TRP A 111 28.37 -2.24 1.29
C TRP A 111 28.10 -1.65 -0.10
N PRO A 112 26.84 -1.46 -0.58
CA PRO A 112 26.60 -0.91 -1.92
C PRO A 112 27.08 0.53 -2.02
N VAL A 113 26.95 1.31 -0.94
CA VAL A 113 27.44 2.69 -0.85
C VAL A 113 28.97 2.73 -0.95
N ARG A 114 29.66 1.80 -0.30
CA ARG A 114 31.13 1.71 -0.36
C ARG A 114 31.63 1.18 -1.71
N ALA A 115 30.88 0.29 -2.35
CA ALA A 115 31.23 -0.29 -3.64
C ALA A 115 31.02 0.67 -4.81
N GLY A 116 30.05 1.59 -4.70
CA GLY A 116 29.68 2.49 -5.79
C GLY A 116 29.02 1.77 -6.97
N GLY A 117 28.94 2.45 -8.11
CA GLY A 117 28.45 1.88 -9.36
C GLY A 117 27.01 1.36 -9.30
N LEU A 118 26.73 0.25 -9.99
CA LEU A 118 25.38 -0.31 -10.09
C LEU A 118 24.78 -0.75 -8.73
N PRO A 119 25.52 -1.41 -7.81
CA PRO A 119 25.01 -1.71 -6.48
C PRO A 119 24.48 -0.48 -5.73
N LEU A 120 25.20 0.65 -5.82
CA LEU A 120 24.77 1.90 -5.20
C LEU A 120 23.49 2.44 -5.84
N VAL A 121 23.39 2.42 -7.17
CA VAL A 121 22.18 2.87 -7.87
C VAL A 121 20.96 2.06 -7.45
N VAL A 122 21.09 0.73 -7.34
CA VAL A 122 19.99 -0.12 -6.89
C VAL A 122 19.68 0.14 -5.42
N TYR A 123 20.70 0.23 -4.57
CA TYR A 123 20.54 0.42 -3.12
C TYR A 123 19.88 1.75 -2.78
N ARG A 124 20.29 2.87 -3.39
CA ARG A 124 19.72 4.19 -3.09
C ARG A 124 18.27 4.36 -3.56
N ASN A 125 17.80 3.48 -4.45
CA ASN A 125 16.42 3.45 -4.93
C ASN A 125 15.64 2.23 -4.40
N SER A 126 16.22 1.42 -3.50
CA SER A 126 15.68 0.10 -3.18
C SER A 126 14.31 0.15 -2.53
N LEU A 127 14.01 1.20 -1.75
CA LEU A 127 12.70 1.38 -1.12
C LEU A 127 11.61 1.57 -2.19
N SER A 128 11.80 2.52 -3.10
CA SER A 128 10.86 2.78 -4.20
C SER A 128 10.74 1.59 -5.14
N ILE A 129 11.85 0.88 -5.42
CA ILE A 129 11.83 -0.34 -6.22
C ILE A 129 11.01 -1.43 -5.51
N ALA A 130 11.21 -1.64 -4.21
CA ALA A 130 10.46 -2.65 -3.45
C ALA A 130 8.96 -2.33 -3.43
N LEU A 131 8.58 -1.08 -3.15
CA LEU A 131 7.18 -0.65 -3.16
C LEU A 131 6.56 -0.80 -4.55
N LEU A 132 7.28 -0.44 -5.61
CA LEU A 132 6.82 -0.62 -6.99
C LEU A 132 6.62 -2.10 -7.35
N LEU A 133 7.51 -2.98 -6.91
CA LEU A 133 7.38 -4.42 -7.16
C LEU A 133 6.19 -5.03 -6.41
N ILE A 134 5.96 -4.61 -5.16
CA ILE A 134 4.81 -5.07 -4.39
C ILE A 134 3.51 -4.52 -4.98
N PHE A 135 3.48 -3.25 -5.37
CA PHE A 135 2.37 -2.65 -6.11
C PHE A 135 2.10 -3.43 -7.41
N ALA A 136 3.13 -3.68 -8.23
CA ALA A 136 2.96 -4.40 -9.48
C ALA A 136 2.46 -5.84 -9.27
N GLY A 137 2.97 -6.52 -8.23
CA GLY A 137 2.46 -7.84 -7.83
C GLY A 137 1.01 -7.80 -7.38
N SER A 138 0.62 -6.77 -6.64
CA SER A 138 -0.76 -6.59 -6.16
C SER A 138 -1.71 -6.22 -7.31
N PHE A 139 -1.32 -5.29 -8.18
CA PHE A 139 -2.06 -4.91 -9.38
C PHE A 139 -2.30 -6.12 -10.30
N LEU A 140 -1.28 -6.95 -10.52
CA LEU A 140 -1.43 -8.19 -11.28
C LEU A 140 -2.34 -9.19 -10.56
N GLY A 141 -2.19 -9.33 -9.23
CA GLY A 141 -3.06 -10.18 -8.41
C GLY A 141 -4.52 -9.76 -8.51
N HIS A 142 -4.80 -8.46 -8.38
CA HIS A 142 -6.12 -7.86 -8.53
C HIS A 142 -6.65 -8.10 -9.94
N LEU A 143 -5.85 -7.86 -10.98
CA LEU A 143 -6.25 -8.09 -12.36
C LEU A 143 -6.64 -9.57 -12.63
N PHE A 144 -5.83 -10.54 -12.18
CA PHE A 144 -6.11 -11.96 -12.40
C PHE A 144 -7.29 -12.46 -11.56
N ALA A 145 -7.33 -12.12 -10.27
CA ALA A 145 -8.39 -12.54 -9.37
C ALA A 145 -9.72 -11.85 -9.71
N GLY A 146 -9.69 -10.57 -10.04
CA GLY A 146 -10.85 -9.81 -10.49
C GLY A 146 -11.39 -10.30 -11.82
N THR A 147 -10.53 -10.74 -12.75
CA THR A 147 -11.03 -11.42 -13.97
C THR A 147 -11.82 -12.68 -13.62
N ALA A 148 -11.35 -13.46 -12.64
CA ALA A 148 -12.04 -14.67 -12.20
C ALA A 148 -13.37 -14.33 -11.49
N GLU A 149 -13.38 -13.34 -10.61
CA GLU A 149 -14.60 -12.90 -9.92
C GLU A 149 -15.61 -12.30 -10.90
N TYR A 150 -15.17 -11.39 -11.77
CA TYR A 150 -16.00 -10.81 -12.81
C TYR A 150 -16.68 -11.89 -13.66
N ASN A 151 -15.93 -12.88 -14.12
CA ASN A 151 -16.48 -13.99 -14.89
C ASN A 151 -17.48 -14.84 -14.10
N GLN A 152 -17.20 -15.08 -12.81
CA GLN A 152 -18.12 -15.79 -11.93
C GLN A 152 -19.44 -15.01 -11.76
N GLN A 153 -19.36 -13.70 -11.52
CA GLN A 153 -20.50 -12.81 -11.39
C GLN A 153 -21.33 -12.76 -12.67
N GLN A 154 -20.70 -12.57 -13.82
CA GLN A 154 -21.40 -12.54 -15.11
C GLN A 154 -22.10 -13.88 -15.42
N ALA A 155 -21.46 -15.00 -15.07
CA ALA A 155 -22.05 -16.32 -15.22
C ALA A 155 -23.28 -16.52 -14.32
N LEU A 156 -23.23 -16.08 -13.06
CA LEU A 156 -24.35 -16.17 -12.12
C LEU A 156 -25.51 -15.25 -12.51
N GLN A 157 -25.23 -14.02 -12.92
CA GLN A 157 -26.24 -12.99 -13.17
C GLN A 157 -26.94 -13.15 -14.52
N SER A 158 -26.20 -13.48 -15.58
CA SER A 158 -26.70 -13.47 -16.96
C SER A 158 -26.34 -14.70 -17.79
N GLY A 159 -25.53 -15.62 -17.25
CA GLY A 159 -25.02 -16.77 -17.99
C GLY A 159 -24.06 -16.38 -19.13
N ALA A 160 -23.47 -15.18 -19.06
CA ALA A 160 -22.55 -14.71 -20.09
C ALA A 160 -21.28 -15.58 -20.16
N PRO A 161 -20.67 -15.70 -21.35
CA PRO A 161 -19.39 -16.37 -21.49
C PRO A 161 -18.28 -15.60 -20.77
N PRO A 162 -17.22 -16.28 -20.28
CA PRO A 162 -16.11 -15.62 -19.62
C PRO A 162 -15.29 -14.77 -20.59
N ILE A 163 -14.79 -13.64 -20.10
CA ILE A 163 -13.86 -12.76 -20.79
C ILE A 163 -12.41 -13.03 -20.37
N GLY A 164 -11.47 -12.57 -21.19
CA GLY A 164 -10.04 -12.66 -20.91
C GLY A 164 -9.53 -11.53 -20.02
N VAL A 165 -8.34 -11.72 -19.46
CA VAL A 165 -7.68 -10.74 -18.56
C VAL A 165 -7.50 -9.36 -19.22
N TRP A 166 -7.09 -9.32 -20.49
CA TRP A 166 -6.91 -8.06 -21.21
C TRP A 166 -8.23 -7.34 -21.51
N GLU A 167 -9.31 -8.10 -21.65
CA GLU A 167 -10.65 -7.54 -21.81
C GLU A 167 -11.13 -6.95 -20.49
N PHE A 168 -10.95 -7.67 -19.37
CA PHE A 168 -11.29 -7.18 -18.03
C PHE A 168 -10.53 -5.90 -17.66
N LEU A 169 -9.22 -5.82 -17.95
CA LEU A 169 -8.41 -4.61 -17.77
C LEU A 169 -8.99 -3.38 -18.52
N GLY A 170 -9.71 -3.62 -19.62
CA GLY A 170 -10.38 -2.58 -20.41
C GLY A 170 -11.79 -2.22 -19.92
N THR A 171 -12.33 -2.93 -18.93
CA THR A 171 -13.69 -2.70 -18.41
C THR A 171 -13.75 -1.51 -17.45
N SER A 172 -14.92 -0.91 -17.33
CA SER A 172 -15.17 0.10 -16.29
C SER A 172 -15.11 -0.48 -14.89
N ASP A 173 -15.44 -1.76 -14.69
CA ASP A 173 -15.47 -2.40 -13.37
C ASP A 173 -14.08 -2.44 -12.74
N PHE A 174 -13.07 -2.92 -13.48
CA PHE A 174 -11.67 -2.95 -13.02
C PHE A 174 -11.18 -1.56 -12.59
N TRP A 175 -11.44 -0.54 -13.43
CA TRP A 175 -11.02 0.82 -13.13
C TRP A 175 -11.87 1.47 -12.04
N PHE A 176 -13.15 1.11 -11.90
CA PHE A 176 -13.98 1.59 -10.81
C PHE A 176 -13.44 1.11 -9.47
N GLN A 177 -13.16 -0.19 -9.34
CA GLN A 177 -12.51 -0.82 -8.18
C GLN A 177 -11.18 -0.14 -7.82
N SER A 178 -10.32 0.08 -8.82
CA SER A 178 -9.02 0.73 -8.60
C SER A 178 -9.19 2.20 -8.17
N MET A 179 -9.98 2.98 -8.92
CA MET A 179 -10.12 4.42 -8.70
C MET A 179 -10.80 4.77 -7.38
N GLN A 180 -11.78 3.96 -6.92
CA GLN A 180 -12.43 4.20 -5.64
C GLN A 180 -11.48 4.09 -4.44
N ASN A 181 -10.51 3.16 -4.50
CA ASN A 181 -9.56 2.95 -3.42
C ASN A 181 -8.38 3.92 -3.53
N TRP A 182 -7.88 4.15 -4.74
CA TRP A 182 -6.78 5.09 -4.94
C TRP A 182 -7.17 6.49 -4.47
N GLN A 183 -8.37 6.96 -4.79
CA GLN A 183 -8.78 8.30 -4.35
C GLN A 183 -8.83 8.43 -2.82
N SER A 184 -9.28 7.40 -2.08
CA SER A 184 -9.38 7.46 -0.62
C SER A 184 -8.00 7.43 0.02
N GLU A 185 -7.09 6.63 -0.51
CA GLU A 185 -5.72 6.53 0.03
C GLU A 185 -4.96 7.86 -0.13
N PHE A 186 -5.05 8.47 -1.31
CA PHE A 186 -4.44 9.79 -1.52
C PHE A 186 -5.13 10.89 -0.69
N LEU A 187 -6.43 10.80 -0.46
CA LEU A 187 -7.15 11.71 0.44
C LEU A 187 -6.67 11.57 1.90
N ALA A 188 -6.50 10.34 2.39
CA ALA A 188 -6.06 10.08 3.75
C ALA A 188 -4.67 10.68 4.02
N VAL A 189 -3.72 10.44 3.11
CA VAL A 189 -2.36 10.99 3.19
C VAL A 189 -2.35 12.50 3.05
N GLY A 190 -3.06 13.04 2.05
CA GLY A 190 -3.17 14.48 1.87
C GLY A 190 -3.75 15.17 3.11
N THR A 191 -4.71 14.53 3.76
CA THR A 191 -5.29 14.99 5.03
C THR A 191 -4.23 14.98 6.13
N LEU A 192 -3.46 13.91 6.28
CA LEU A 192 -2.38 13.84 7.27
C LEU A 192 -1.34 14.93 7.05
N ILE A 193 -0.88 15.14 5.80
CA ILE A 193 0.07 16.20 5.43
C ILE A 193 -0.47 17.58 5.84
N VAL A 194 -1.73 17.89 5.53
CA VAL A 194 -2.30 19.21 5.83
C VAL A 194 -2.53 19.39 7.33
N LEU A 195 -3.07 18.37 8.00
CA LEU A 195 -3.35 18.44 9.43
C LEU A 195 -2.07 18.53 10.27
N SER A 196 -0.99 17.85 9.89
CA SER A 196 0.28 17.86 10.64
C SER A 196 0.99 19.21 10.64
N ILE A 197 0.62 20.12 9.72
CA ILE A 197 1.10 21.51 9.72
C ILE A 197 0.63 22.25 11.00
N VAL A 198 -0.64 22.07 11.36
CA VAL A 198 -1.33 22.85 12.39
C VAL A 198 -1.63 22.08 13.67
N LEU A 199 -1.88 20.78 13.59
CA LEU A 199 -2.14 19.91 14.74
C LEU A 199 -0.85 19.27 15.26
N ARG A 200 -0.89 18.76 16.49
CA ARG A 200 0.25 18.15 17.18
C ARG A 200 -0.18 16.87 17.89
N GLN A 201 0.58 15.80 17.70
CA GLN A 201 0.50 14.59 18.51
C GLN A 201 1.80 14.45 19.30
N HIS A 202 1.74 14.65 20.62
CA HIS A 202 2.93 14.59 21.47
C HIS A 202 3.65 13.23 21.31
N ALA A 203 4.96 13.29 21.08
CA ALA A 203 5.86 12.14 20.87
C ALA A 203 5.51 11.24 19.66
N SER A 204 4.86 11.79 18.63
CA SER A 204 4.66 11.11 17.34
C SER A 204 5.71 11.56 16.32
N PRO A 205 6.27 10.66 15.50
CA PRO A 205 7.07 11.03 14.34
C PRO A 205 6.22 11.69 13.24
N GLU A 206 4.93 11.35 13.17
CA GLU A 206 4.00 11.84 12.13
C GLU A 206 3.50 13.28 12.36
N SER A 207 4.07 14.01 13.33
CA SER A 207 3.70 15.40 13.61
C SER A 207 4.88 16.20 14.14
N LYS A 208 4.92 17.48 13.81
CA LYS A 208 5.98 18.39 14.31
C LYS A 208 6.04 18.43 15.83
N PRO A 209 7.21 18.71 16.43
CA PRO A 209 7.31 18.98 17.85
C PRO A 209 6.35 20.09 18.28
N VAL A 210 5.78 19.97 19.48
CA VAL A 210 4.81 20.94 20.04
C VAL A 210 5.37 22.36 20.16
N THR A 211 6.70 22.50 20.21
CA THR A 211 7.41 23.79 20.31
C THR A 211 7.72 24.43 18.96
N VAL A 212 7.48 23.74 17.84
CA VAL A 212 7.83 24.21 16.49
C VAL A 212 6.64 24.93 15.84
N GLU A 213 6.93 26.05 15.19
CA GLU A 213 5.94 26.89 14.51
C GLU A 213 5.29 26.21 13.28
N HIS A 214 4.13 26.74 12.85
CA HIS A 214 3.40 26.18 11.70
C HIS A 214 4.15 26.32 10.37
N ALA A 215 4.93 27.39 10.18
CA ALA A 215 5.62 27.66 8.91
C ALA A 215 6.87 26.78 8.69
N HIS A 216 7.38 26.14 9.74
CA HIS A 216 8.55 25.26 9.66
C HIS A 216 8.29 24.05 8.75
N THR A 217 9.23 23.78 7.84
CA THR A 217 9.16 22.73 6.81
C THR A 217 10.39 21.84 6.93
N GLY A 218 10.20 20.51 6.89
CA GLY A 218 11.23 19.52 7.17
C GLY A 218 11.37 19.18 8.65
N ASP A 219 12.39 18.38 8.95
CA ASP A 219 12.85 17.99 10.28
C ASP A 219 13.77 19.05 10.93
#